data_AF-A0A3D0XMQ5-F1
#
_entry.id   AF-A0A3D0XMQ5-F1
#
_cell.length_a   1.000
_cell.length_b   1.000
_cell.length_c   1.000
_cell.angle_alpha   90.00
_cell.angle_beta   90.00
_cell.angle_gamma   90.00
#
_symmetry.space_group_name_H-M   'P 1'
#
loop_
_entity.id
_entity.type
_entity.pdbx_description
1 polymer ?
#
loop_
_entity_poly.entity_id
_entity_poly.type
_entity_poly.pdbx_seq_one_letter_code
_entity_poly.pdbx_strand_id
1 'polypeptide(L)'
;EVYPSRFWVYVGITIGGMIVLAAFLRYHPKNSSAFLYRVTTVLTRSISLYVNYFIVTGKQNGENGTWYKTTAVEGAKKLTLSRTPFSRIDVYNGMDNLGMFWKWPTIQAFQSVVPISIMNFYSSMGIQRDVASRPDLQYIGLRSLLSVKYLVQQNATDTIDSTGWVFDSYQNGMKVWRNTNFIPMGFTFSSYITQEEYEASPSKDLLLVKGLLLNDTQIKKYGNILSPLPTSDVYNTGTTQLATDSAARTVSACSTFKTDKQGFSATIKLSRPNLVFFSVPYDSGWSATVNGKAAKIENVDVGFMAVKCENGNSTIHFTYKTPGLSVGTAVTAASAGIFIVYVLCSFAYSRKRPIRGNQIIPNKQKQIGGTK
;
A
#
# COMPACT_ATOMS: atom_id res chain seq x y z
N GLU A 1 20.55 -17.28 -2.79
CA GLU A 1 20.06 -17.16 -1.39
C GLU A 1 21.15 -16.55 -0.53
N VAL A 2 20.81 -15.58 0.32
CA VAL A 2 21.81 -14.81 1.09
C VAL A 2 22.44 -15.64 2.23
N TYR A 3 21.86 -16.79 2.61
CA TYR A 3 22.36 -17.63 3.70
C TYR A 3 22.18 -19.14 3.44
N PRO A 4 23.01 -19.76 2.56
CA PRO A 4 22.89 -21.17 2.21
C PRO A 4 23.07 -22.14 3.38
N SER A 5 23.72 -21.71 4.47
CA SER A 5 23.83 -22.49 5.71
C SER A 5 22.49 -22.66 6.45
N ARG A 6 21.55 -21.71 6.32
CA ARG A 6 20.22 -21.80 6.95
C ARG A 6 19.36 -22.88 6.32
N PHE A 7 19.49 -23.08 5.01
CA PHE A 7 18.78 -24.14 4.28
C PHE A 7 19.05 -25.52 4.91
N TRP A 8 20.31 -25.87 5.14
CA TRP A 8 20.68 -27.16 5.73
C TRP A 8 20.24 -27.31 7.18
N VAL A 9 20.20 -26.22 7.95
CA VAL A 9 19.61 -26.22 9.31
C VAL A 9 18.12 -26.54 9.26
N TYR A 10 17.36 -25.94 8.32
CA TYR A 10 15.94 -26.27 8.15
C TYR A 10 15.73 -27.71 7.71
N VAL A 11 16.53 -28.21 6.75
CA VAL A 11 16.50 -29.62 6.35
C VAL A 11 16.74 -30.54 7.55
N GLY A 12 17.72 -30.24 8.39
CA GLY A 12 18.01 -30.99 9.61
C GLY A 12 16.85 -31.00 10.61
N ILE A 13 16.23 -29.84 10.86
CA ILE A 13 15.05 -29.71 11.73
C ILE A 13 13.88 -30.54 11.16
N THR A 14 13.64 -30.49 9.86
CA THR A 14 12.56 -31.23 9.20
C THR A 14 12.79 -32.75 9.29
N ILE A 15 13.99 -33.23 8.97
CA ILE A 15 14.34 -34.66 9.09
C ILE A 15 14.20 -35.13 10.54
N GLY A 16 14.74 -34.36 11.50
CA GLY A 16 14.60 -34.67 12.91
C GLY A 16 13.14 -34.73 13.36
N GLY A 17 12.32 -33.77 12.93
CA GLY A 17 10.88 -33.76 13.19
C GLY A 17 10.15 -34.97 12.59
N MET A 18 10.50 -35.38 11.37
CA MET A 18 9.93 -36.58 10.74
C MET A 18 10.33 -37.87 11.46
N ILE A 19 11.57 -37.99 11.93
CA ILE A 19 12.03 -39.15 12.70
C ILE A 19 11.27 -39.23 14.04
N VAL A 20 11.15 -38.11 14.75
CA VAL A 20 10.39 -38.04 16.01
C VAL A 20 8.93 -38.41 15.78
N LEU A 21 8.31 -37.90 14.71
CA LEU A 21 6.93 -38.24 14.35
C LEU A 21 6.78 -39.73 14.02
N ALA A 22 7.69 -40.30 13.23
CA ALA A 22 7.68 -41.72 12.87
C ALA A 22 7.83 -42.63 14.09
N ALA A 23 8.77 -42.29 14.99
CA ALA A 23 8.93 -43.00 16.26
C ALA A 23 7.67 -42.90 17.12
N PHE A 24 7.12 -41.69 17.27
CA PHE A 24 5.90 -41.47 18.05
C PHE A 24 4.69 -42.26 17.52
N LEU A 25 4.51 -42.29 16.19
CA LEU A 25 3.44 -43.07 15.53
C LEU A 25 3.64 -44.59 15.63
N ARG A 26 4.89 -45.05 15.77
CA ARG A 26 5.21 -46.48 15.91
C ARG A 26 4.95 -47.00 17.33
N TYR A 27 5.21 -46.18 18.35
CA TYR A 27 5.13 -46.59 19.76
C TYR A 27 3.83 -46.22 20.48
N HIS A 28 2.89 -45.52 19.83
CA HIS A 28 1.61 -45.18 20.44
C HIS A 28 0.38 -45.66 19.64
N PRO A 29 -0.61 -46.32 20.28
CA PRO A 29 -1.79 -46.82 19.62
C PRO A 29 -2.69 -45.67 19.15
N LYS A 30 -2.93 -45.62 17.83
CA LYS A 30 -3.57 -44.52 17.11
C LYS A 30 -5.05 -44.27 17.48
N ASN A 31 -5.70 -45.19 18.19
CA ASN A 31 -7.13 -45.14 18.54
C ASN A 31 -7.42 -44.84 20.02
N SER A 32 -6.49 -44.23 20.76
CA SER A 32 -6.73 -43.85 22.17
C SER A 32 -6.93 -42.35 22.35
N SER A 33 -7.87 -41.95 23.21
CA SER A 33 -8.01 -40.56 23.68
C SER A 33 -6.70 -40.03 24.29
N ALA A 34 -5.90 -40.92 24.87
CA ALA A 34 -4.55 -40.64 25.37
C ALA A 34 -3.56 -40.25 24.25
N PHE A 35 -3.63 -40.88 23.06
CA PHE A 35 -2.82 -40.50 21.91
C PHE A 35 -3.16 -39.08 21.46
N LEU A 36 -4.44 -38.76 21.29
CA LEU A 36 -4.89 -37.41 20.93
C LEU A 36 -4.42 -36.37 21.95
N TYR A 37 -4.62 -36.62 23.24
CA TYR A 37 -4.17 -35.72 24.31
C TYR A 37 -2.65 -35.47 24.25
N ARG A 38 -1.83 -36.52 24.05
CA ARG A 38 -0.37 -36.39 23.96
C ARG A 38 0.06 -35.61 22.72
N VAL A 39 -0.52 -35.91 21.55
CA VAL A 39 -0.25 -35.19 20.29
C VAL A 39 -0.62 -33.72 20.44
N THR A 40 -1.81 -33.42 20.93
CA THR A 40 -2.27 -32.04 21.16
C THR A 40 -1.37 -31.29 22.14
N THR A 41 -0.90 -31.96 23.20
CA THR A 41 0.02 -31.36 24.18
C THR A 41 1.37 -31.04 23.56
N VAL A 42 1.95 -31.99 22.80
CA VAL A 42 3.24 -31.78 22.12
C VAL A 42 3.13 -30.68 21.08
N LEU A 43 2.12 -30.72 20.22
CA LEU A 43 1.90 -29.69 19.20
C LEU A 43 1.69 -28.31 19.81
N THR A 44 0.84 -28.19 20.83
CA THR A 44 0.61 -26.91 21.52
C THR A 44 1.91 -26.38 22.11
N ARG A 45 2.70 -27.22 22.81
CA ARG A 45 4.00 -26.80 23.36
C ARG A 45 4.98 -26.37 22.29
N SER A 46 5.11 -27.14 21.21
CA SER A 46 6.00 -26.81 20.09
C SER A 46 5.59 -25.50 19.41
N ILE A 47 4.30 -25.30 19.15
CA ILE A 47 3.76 -24.06 18.58
C ILE A 47 4.02 -22.89 19.54
N SER A 48 3.71 -23.04 20.83
CA SER A 48 3.97 -21.98 21.81
C SER A 48 5.46 -21.62 21.90
N LEU A 49 6.36 -22.61 21.94
CA LEU A 49 7.80 -22.36 21.97
C LEU A 49 8.27 -21.66 20.69
N TYR A 50 7.84 -22.13 19.52
CA TYR A 50 8.20 -21.53 18.24
C TYR A 50 7.68 -20.09 18.13
N VAL A 51 6.42 -19.84 18.47
CA VAL A 51 5.80 -18.50 18.45
C VAL A 51 6.53 -17.56 19.40
N ASN A 52 6.84 -17.99 20.62
CA ASN A 52 7.60 -17.16 21.57
C ASN A 52 9.02 -16.88 21.05
N TYR A 53 9.71 -17.89 20.52
CA TYR A 53 11.03 -17.69 19.91
C TYR A 53 10.97 -16.68 18.76
N PHE A 54 9.97 -16.79 17.88
CA PHE A 54 9.76 -15.87 16.76
C PHE A 54 9.46 -14.44 17.25
N ILE A 55 8.61 -14.27 18.26
CA ILE A 55 8.30 -12.96 18.84
C ILE A 55 9.53 -12.34 19.51
N VAL A 56 10.28 -13.12 20.28
CA VAL A 56 11.48 -12.65 20.99
C VAL A 56 12.57 -12.24 20.01
N THR A 57 12.87 -13.09 19.03
CA THR A 57 13.87 -12.79 17.99
C THR A 57 13.41 -11.62 17.11
N GLY A 58 12.13 -11.54 16.76
CA GLY A 58 11.55 -10.40 16.05
C GLY A 58 11.70 -9.10 16.84
N LYS A 59 11.46 -9.12 18.16
CA LYS A 59 11.64 -7.96 19.05
C LYS A 59 13.11 -7.55 19.19
N GLN A 60 14.04 -8.51 19.22
CA GLN A 60 15.48 -8.22 19.34
C GLN A 60 16.08 -7.65 18.06
N ASN A 61 15.57 -8.06 16.89
CA ASN A 61 16.05 -7.58 15.59
C ASN A 61 15.27 -6.36 15.07
N GLY A 62 14.16 -6.01 15.71
CA GLY A 62 13.34 -4.85 15.36
C GLY A 62 13.81 -3.57 16.06
N GLU A 63 13.34 -2.43 15.55
CA GLU A 63 13.57 -1.14 16.18
C GLU A 63 12.91 -1.08 17.57
N ASN A 64 13.62 -0.51 18.55
CA ASN A 64 13.11 -0.41 19.92
C ASN A 64 12.21 0.82 20.13
N GLY A 65 11.52 0.88 21.27
CA GLY A 65 10.59 1.97 21.59
C GLY A 65 11.24 3.37 21.58
N THR A 66 12.51 3.48 21.97
CA THR A 66 13.27 4.73 21.90
C THR A 66 13.45 5.17 20.46
N TRP A 67 13.83 4.26 19.56
CA TRP A 67 13.96 4.54 18.13
C TRP A 67 12.63 5.01 17.53
N TYR A 68 11.51 4.35 17.83
CA TYR A 68 10.20 4.78 17.34
C TYR A 68 9.86 6.21 17.81
N LYS A 69 10.15 6.53 19.07
CA LYS A 69 9.93 7.87 19.59
C LYS A 69 10.84 8.90 18.90
N THR A 70 12.15 8.67 18.88
CA THR A 70 13.13 9.69 18.51
C THR A 70 13.32 9.81 17.00
N THR A 71 13.30 8.70 16.26
CA THR A 71 13.56 8.64 14.81
C THR A 71 12.26 8.68 14.00
N ALA A 72 11.21 7.95 14.42
CA ALA A 72 9.95 7.93 13.66
C ALA A 72 9.05 9.12 14.04
N VAL A 73 8.56 9.18 15.27
CA VAL A 73 7.57 10.20 15.69
C VAL A 73 8.19 11.60 15.77
N GLU A 74 9.27 11.78 16.52
CA GLU A 74 9.94 13.07 16.68
C GLU A 74 10.80 13.43 15.47
N GLY A 75 11.23 12.43 14.69
CA GLY A 75 12.02 12.64 13.48
C GLY A 75 11.34 13.49 12.43
N ALA A 76 10.01 13.51 12.42
CA ALA A 76 9.22 14.41 11.57
C ALA A 76 9.65 15.88 11.70
N LYS A 77 10.02 16.30 12.92
CA LYS A 77 10.45 17.67 13.24
C LYS A 77 11.93 17.92 12.93
N LYS A 78 12.71 16.84 12.79
CA LYS A 78 14.14 16.88 12.50
C LYS A 78 14.43 16.93 10.99
N LEU A 79 13.42 16.68 10.16
CA LEU A 79 13.49 16.83 8.71
C LEU A 79 13.13 18.27 8.31
N THR A 80 14.11 19.04 7.86
CA THR A 80 13.98 20.45 7.42
C THR A 80 13.91 20.60 5.90
N LEU A 81 13.78 19.48 5.18
CA LEU A 81 13.68 19.40 3.73
C LEU A 81 12.44 20.14 3.19
N SER A 82 12.57 20.75 2.01
CA SER A 82 11.48 21.52 1.40
C SER A 82 10.36 20.63 0.87
N ARG A 83 9.16 20.80 1.42
CA ARG A 83 7.92 20.14 1.01
C ARG A 83 7.18 20.87 -0.12
N THR A 84 7.74 21.98 -0.62
CA THR A 84 7.16 22.79 -1.70
C THR A 84 8.08 22.79 -2.93
N PRO A 85 7.55 22.62 -4.15
CA PRO A 85 6.18 22.14 -4.44
C PRO A 85 5.94 20.75 -3.82
N PHE A 86 4.68 20.29 -3.81
CA PHE A 86 4.33 18.96 -3.29
C PHE A 86 5.33 17.91 -3.82
N SER A 87 5.83 17.08 -2.92
CA SER A 87 6.79 16.03 -3.24
C SER A 87 6.58 14.81 -2.36
N ARG A 88 6.85 13.64 -2.94
CA ARG A 88 7.01 12.40 -2.20
C ARG A 88 8.45 12.19 -1.79
N ILE A 89 8.64 11.35 -0.78
CA ILE A 89 9.93 10.74 -0.45
C ILE A 89 9.94 9.26 -0.80
N ASP A 90 11.12 8.68 -0.84
CA ASP A 90 11.37 7.24 -0.86
C ASP A 90 12.31 6.90 0.31
N VAL A 91 12.04 5.81 1.04
CA VAL A 91 12.77 5.46 2.27
C VAL A 91 13.63 4.23 2.03
N TYR A 92 14.89 4.40 1.69
CA TYR A 92 15.76 3.28 1.33
C TYR A 92 16.38 2.61 2.56
N ASN A 93 16.41 1.28 2.57
CA ASN A 93 16.93 0.45 3.68
C ASN A 93 16.38 0.82 5.07
N GLY A 94 15.16 1.36 5.09
CA GLY A 94 14.48 1.78 6.32
C GLY A 94 13.10 1.15 6.48
N MET A 95 12.40 1.62 7.50
CA MET A 95 11.03 1.16 7.79
C MET A 95 10.04 1.67 6.74
N ASP A 96 9.27 0.77 6.12
CA ASP A 96 8.33 1.07 5.02
C ASP A 96 7.37 2.23 5.34
N ASN A 97 6.82 2.26 6.56
CA ASN A 97 5.79 3.22 6.97
C ASN A 97 6.36 4.49 7.62
N LEU A 98 7.66 4.72 7.54
CA LEU A 98 8.31 5.87 8.17
C LEU A 98 7.77 7.22 7.66
N GLY A 99 7.43 7.29 6.37
CA GLY A 99 6.75 8.45 5.79
C GLY A 99 5.41 8.78 6.46
N MET A 100 4.67 7.77 6.95
CA MET A 100 3.40 7.99 7.68
C MET A 100 3.64 8.71 9.01
N PHE A 101 4.66 8.31 9.78
CA PHE A 101 5.04 8.99 11.03
C PHE A 101 5.43 10.45 10.77
N TRP A 102 6.14 10.69 9.68
CA TRP A 102 6.58 12.03 9.28
C TRP A 102 5.49 12.87 8.61
N LYS A 103 4.31 12.29 8.39
CA LYS A 103 3.22 12.89 7.60
C LYS A 103 3.76 13.42 6.27
N TRP A 104 4.64 12.65 5.63
CA TRP A 104 5.22 12.97 4.34
C TRP A 104 4.77 11.89 3.35
N PRO A 105 4.09 12.26 2.26
CA PRO A 105 3.78 11.33 1.18
C PRO A 105 5.00 10.52 0.74
N THR A 106 4.82 9.21 0.57
CA THR A 106 5.89 8.29 0.18
C THR A 106 5.38 7.31 -0.88
N ILE A 107 6.28 6.79 -1.71
CA ILE A 107 5.96 5.71 -2.65
C ILE A 107 5.98 4.32 -1.98
N GLN A 108 6.56 4.24 -0.77
CA GLN A 108 6.55 3.05 0.06
C GLN A 108 5.35 3.02 0.98
N ALA A 109 4.76 1.84 1.11
CA ALA A 109 3.68 1.60 2.06
C ALA A 109 3.61 0.11 2.36
N PHE A 110 3.65 -0.26 3.64
CA PHE A 110 3.31 -1.59 4.14
C PHE A 110 1.91 -1.54 4.73
N GLN A 111 0.92 -1.98 3.94
CA GLN A 111 -0.47 -2.08 4.40
C GLN A 111 -1.27 -3.05 3.54
N SER A 112 -2.25 -3.71 4.16
CA SER A 112 -3.13 -4.69 3.52
C SER A 112 -4.29 -4.07 2.73
N VAL A 113 -4.46 -2.75 2.79
CA VAL A 113 -5.55 -2.03 2.11
C VAL A 113 -4.94 -1.02 1.16
N VAL A 114 -4.83 -1.38 -0.11
CA VAL A 114 -4.44 -0.47 -1.20
C VAL A 114 -5.39 -0.62 -2.39
N PRO A 115 -5.58 0.43 -3.21
CA PRO A 115 -6.27 0.31 -4.48
C PRO A 115 -5.62 -0.77 -5.37
N ILE A 116 -6.45 -1.58 -6.03
CA ILE A 116 -5.98 -2.64 -6.95
C ILE A 116 -5.12 -2.06 -8.09
N SER A 117 -5.40 -0.82 -8.50
CA SER A 117 -4.61 -0.08 -9.49
C SER A 117 -3.12 0.03 -9.13
N ILE A 118 -2.77 0.13 -7.84
CA ILE A 118 -1.37 0.10 -7.39
C ILE A 118 -0.73 -1.26 -7.68
N MET A 119 -1.45 -2.35 -7.39
CA MET A 119 -0.97 -3.71 -7.62
C MET A 119 -0.73 -3.94 -9.12
N ASN A 120 -1.69 -3.54 -9.94
CA ASN A 120 -1.60 -3.68 -11.40
C ASN A 120 -0.43 -2.87 -11.97
N PHE A 121 -0.22 -1.64 -11.50
CA PHE A 121 0.87 -0.79 -11.95
C PHE A 121 2.26 -1.35 -11.61
N TYR A 122 2.48 -1.83 -10.38
CA TYR A 122 3.76 -2.45 -10.05
C TYR A 122 3.96 -3.77 -10.81
N SER A 123 2.92 -4.60 -10.89
CA SER A 123 2.96 -5.86 -11.64
C SER A 123 3.24 -5.64 -13.13
N SER A 124 2.70 -4.59 -13.75
CA SER A 124 2.91 -4.32 -15.17
C SER A 124 4.36 -3.93 -15.50
N MET A 125 5.09 -3.40 -14.52
CA MET A 125 6.53 -3.10 -14.60
C MET A 125 7.41 -4.28 -14.16
N GLY A 126 6.85 -5.42 -13.79
CA GLY A 126 7.61 -6.56 -13.26
C GLY A 126 8.13 -6.34 -11.83
N ILE A 127 7.59 -5.37 -11.11
CA ILE A 127 7.96 -5.08 -9.72
C ILE A 127 7.01 -5.85 -8.81
N GLN A 128 7.54 -6.78 -8.03
CA GLN A 128 6.73 -7.53 -7.08
C GLN A 128 6.24 -6.61 -5.95
N ARG A 129 4.92 -6.60 -5.74
CA ARG A 129 4.28 -5.94 -4.61
C ARG A 129 3.40 -6.95 -3.87
N ASP A 130 3.87 -7.42 -2.72
CA ASP A 130 3.05 -8.24 -1.83
C ASP A 130 2.29 -7.31 -0.86
N VAL A 131 2.71 -7.28 0.40
CA VAL A 131 2.19 -6.40 1.44
C VAL A 131 2.78 -5.00 1.39
N ALA A 132 3.85 -4.79 0.61
CA ALA A 132 4.57 -3.52 0.57
C ALA A 132 5.10 -3.12 -0.81
N SER A 133 5.10 -1.81 -1.07
CA SER A 133 5.71 -1.19 -2.25
C SER A 133 7.19 -0.87 -1.98
N ARG A 134 8.12 -1.55 -2.65
CA ARG A 134 9.58 -1.35 -2.48
C ARG A 134 10.32 -1.45 -3.82
N PRO A 135 10.08 -0.53 -4.78
CA PRO A 135 10.78 -0.59 -6.06
C PRO A 135 12.29 -0.38 -5.87
N ASP A 136 13.12 -1.21 -6.51
CA ASP A 136 14.57 -1.06 -6.50
C ASP A 136 15.02 0.31 -7.03
N LEU A 137 16.18 0.80 -6.56
CA LEU A 137 16.71 2.12 -6.93
C LEU A 137 16.94 2.30 -8.44
N GLN A 138 17.12 1.21 -9.18
CA GLN A 138 17.32 1.22 -10.63
C GLN A 138 16.13 1.85 -11.40
N TYR A 139 14.92 1.80 -10.85
CA TYR A 139 13.73 2.41 -11.44
C TYR A 139 13.69 3.92 -11.14
N ILE A 140 14.63 4.66 -11.72
CA ILE A 140 14.75 6.11 -11.50
C ILE A 140 13.66 6.90 -12.25
N GLY A 141 13.23 6.42 -13.43
CA GLY A 141 12.12 7.04 -14.18
C GLY A 141 10.81 6.99 -13.39
N LEU A 142 10.58 5.87 -12.70
CA LEU A 142 9.45 5.70 -11.79
C LEU A 142 9.41 6.79 -10.70
N ARG A 143 10.55 7.07 -10.07
CA ARG A 143 10.63 8.09 -9.00
C ARG A 143 10.35 9.48 -9.52
N SER A 144 10.81 9.80 -10.72
CA SER A 144 10.46 11.04 -11.41
C SER A 144 8.97 11.14 -11.69
N LEU A 145 8.38 10.11 -12.32
CA LEU A 145 6.94 10.02 -12.63
C LEU A 145 6.06 10.17 -11.38
N LEU A 146 6.48 9.58 -10.26
CA LEU A 146 5.78 9.60 -8.98
C LEU A 146 6.10 10.82 -8.11
N SER A 147 6.72 11.88 -8.66
CA SER A 147 7.04 13.11 -7.94
C SER A 147 7.86 12.88 -6.67
N VAL A 148 8.79 11.93 -6.70
CA VAL A 148 9.75 11.69 -5.61
C VAL A 148 10.90 12.69 -5.72
N LYS A 149 11.03 13.54 -4.71
CA LYS A 149 12.06 14.58 -4.66
C LYS A 149 13.27 14.16 -3.83
N TYR A 150 13.04 13.40 -2.77
CA TYR A 150 14.10 12.98 -1.85
C TYR A 150 14.07 11.47 -1.61
N LEU A 151 15.26 10.89 -1.58
CA LEU A 151 15.51 9.55 -1.05
C LEU A 151 16.14 9.70 0.33
N VAL A 152 15.52 9.08 1.33
CA VAL A 152 16.01 9.07 2.70
C VAL A 152 16.56 7.68 2.99
N GLN A 153 17.88 7.59 3.14
CA GLN A 153 18.58 6.33 3.33
C GLN A 153 18.86 6.09 4.82
N GLN A 154 18.19 5.08 5.39
CA GLN A 154 18.52 4.55 6.71
C GLN A 154 19.67 3.55 6.59
N ASN A 155 20.49 3.42 7.64
CA ASN A 155 21.64 2.49 7.68
C ASN A 155 22.60 2.71 6.50
N ALA A 156 23.02 3.96 6.30
CA ALA A 156 23.67 4.45 5.09
C ALA A 156 25.15 4.03 4.92
N THR A 157 25.43 2.72 5.02
CA THR A 157 26.73 2.12 4.71
C THR A 157 27.07 2.24 3.23
N ASP A 158 26.05 2.22 2.37
CA ASP A 158 26.23 2.27 0.92
C ASP A 158 26.26 3.72 0.43
N THR A 159 27.16 4.01 -0.51
CA THR A 159 27.10 5.23 -1.31
C THR A 159 26.17 4.97 -2.48
N ILE A 160 25.16 5.83 -2.66
CA ILE A 160 24.26 5.75 -3.81
C ILE A 160 24.97 6.39 -4.99
N ASP A 161 25.72 5.59 -5.74
CA ASP A 161 26.38 5.98 -6.98
C ASP A 161 25.47 5.65 -8.17
N SER A 162 24.38 6.41 -8.32
CA SER A 162 23.45 6.21 -9.43
C SER A 162 23.03 7.52 -10.07
N THR A 163 22.90 7.50 -11.39
CA THR A 163 22.45 8.62 -12.21
C THR A 163 21.11 9.15 -11.70
N GLY A 164 21.02 10.46 -11.47
CA GLY A 164 19.80 11.12 -11.04
C GLY A 164 19.70 11.42 -9.54
N TRP A 165 20.64 10.95 -8.73
CA TRP A 165 20.72 11.27 -7.31
C TRP A 165 21.95 12.10 -6.97
N VAL A 166 21.76 13.14 -6.17
CA VAL A 166 22.86 13.91 -5.59
C VAL A 166 22.71 13.96 -4.08
N PHE A 167 23.82 13.84 -3.35
CA PHE A 167 23.79 14.02 -1.91
C PHE A 167 23.28 15.43 -1.58
N ASP A 168 22.31 15.51 -0.68
CA ASP A 168 21.68 16.77 -0.28
C ASP A 168 22.08 17.16 1.14
N SER A 169 21.86 16.26 2.10
CA SER A 169 22.12 16.53 3.51
C SER A 169 22.14 15.26 4.37
N TYR A 170 22.52 15.40 5.64
CA TYR A 170 22.36 14.36 6.66
C TYR A 170 21.35 14.85 7.70
N GLN A 171 20.21 14.16 7.84
CA GLN A 171 19.13 14.60 8.72
C GLN A 171 18.53 13.40 9.47
N ASN A 172 18.21 13.59 10.75
CA ASN A 172 17.59 12.55 11.59
C ASN A 172 18.36 11.21 11.56
N GLY A 173 19.70 11.25 11.50
CA GLY A 173 20.54 10.04 11.46
C GLY A 173 20.56 9.32 10.10
N MET A 174 20.12 9.96 9.03
CA MET A 174 19.99 9.36 7.69
C MET A 174 20.62 10.26 6.63
N LYS A 175 21.18 9.63 5.58
CA LYS A 175 21.61 10.38 4.38
C LYS A 175 20.38 10.72 3.55
N VAL A 176 20.31 11.96 3.09
CA VAL A 176 19.28 12.44 2.18
C VAL A 176 19.92 12.71 0.83
N TRP A 177 19.28 12.18 -0.20
CA TRP A 177 19.66 12.38 -1.60
C TRP A 177 18.52 13.07 -2.33
N ARG A 178 18.84 14.02 -3.21
CA ARG A 178 17.88 14.76 -4.02
C ARG A 178 17.83 14.19 -5.43
N ASN A 179 16.62 13.98 -5.92
CA ASN A 179 16.36 13.57 -7.29
C ASN A 179 16.56 14.77 -8.22
N THR A 180 17.52 14.69 -9.15
CA THR A 180 17.77 15.75 -10.15
C THR A 180 16.71 15.76 -11.26
N ASN A 181 15.95 14.68 -11.39
CA ASN A 181 14.90 14.48 -12.38
C ASN A 181 13.50 14.59 -11.75
N PHE A 182 13.37 15.31 -10.62
CA PHE A 182 12.10 15.49 -9.93
C PHE A 182 11.06 16.21 -10.80
N ILE A 183 9.87 15.61 -10.94
CA ILE A 183 8.73 16.20 -11.64
C ILE A 183 7.66 16.61 -10.60
N PRO A 184 7.30 17.90 -10.47
CA PRO A 184 6.21 18.33 -9.60
C PRO A 184 4.87 17.70 -10.01
N MET A 185 3.99 17.47 -9.03
CA MET A 185 2.74 16.76 -9.24
C MET A 185 1.80 17.46 -10.22
N GLY A 186 1.10 16.66 -11.04
CA GLY A 186 0.08 17.15 -11.98
C GLY A 186 0.73 17.72 -13.23
N PHE A 187 1.03 16.92 -14.24
CA PHE A 187 1.72 17.38 -15.45
C PHE A 187 1.09 16.79 -16.70
N THR A 188 1.53 17.25 -17.88
CA THR A 188 0.95 16.83 -19.16
C THR A 188 1.98 16.14 -20.05
N PHE A 189 1.48 15.49 -21.09
CA PHE A 189 2.28 14.86 -22.12
C PHE A 189 2.00 15.51 -23.46
N SER A 190 2.99 15.52 -24.35
CA SER A 190 2.76 15.88 -25.76
C SER A 190 2.38 14.68 -26.61
N SER A 191 2.81 13.49 -26.17
CA SER A 191 2.65 12.25 -26.90
C SER A 191 2.04 11.14 -26.06
N TYR A 192 1.37 10.21 -26.71
CA TYR A 192 0.92 8.96 -26.12
C TYR A 192 1.83 7.79 -26.55
N ILE A 193 1.80 6.72 -25.76
CA ILE A 193 2.33 5.39 -26.13
C ILE A 193 1.18 4.39 -26.11
N THR A 194 1.30 3.35 -26.93
CA THR A 194 0.35 2.24 -27.00
C THR A 194 0.66 1.16 -25.96
N GLN A 195 -0.32 0.28 -25.72
CA GLN A 195 -0.14 -0.89 -24.86
C GLN A 195 0.96 -1.82 -25.40
N GLU A 196 1.02 -2.02 -26.71
CA GLU A 196 2.02 -2.86 -27.37
C GLU A 196 3.45 -2.32 -27.16
N GLU A 197 3.66 -1.02 -27.39
CA GLU A 197 4.96 -0.37 -27.16
C GLU A 197 5.37 -0.43 -25.68
N TYR A 198 4.42 -0.25 -24.76
CA TYR A 198 4.67 -0.35 -23.33
C TYR A 198 5.05 -1.77 -22.92
N GLU A 199 4.35 -2.79 -23.40
CA GLU A 199 4.61 -4.20 -23.07
C GLU A 199 5.95 -4.68 -23.63
N ALA A 200 6.31 -4.24 -24.83
CA ALA A 200 7.58 -4.58 -25.49
C ALA A 200 8.80 -3.86 -24.86
N SER A 201 8.60 -2.77 -24.12
CA SER A 201 9.70 -1.99 -23.56
C SER A 201 10.40 -2.72 -22.41
N PRO A 202 11.74 -2.85 -22.44
CA PRO A 202 12.52 -3.37 -21.31
C PRO A 202 12.70 -2.32 -20.19
N SER A 203 12.37 -1.05 -20.45
CA SER A 203 12.55 0.07 -19.51
C SER A 203 11.27 0.88 -19.38
N LYS A 204 10.22 0.19 -18.92
CA LYS A 204 8.86 0.73 -18.76
C LYS A 204 8.80 2.01 -17.93
N ASP A 205 9.60 2.09 -16.87
CA ASP A 205 9.63 3.24 -15.97
C ASP A 205 10.15 4.51 -16.67
N LEU A 206 11.13 4.38 -17.57
CA LEU A 206 11.63 5.48 -18.39
C LEU A 206 10.64 5.86 -19.49
N LEU A 207 10.04 4.86 -20.15
CA LEU A 207 9.08 5.08 -21.23
C LEU A 207 7.85 5.87 -20.76
N LEU A 208 7.34 5.58 -19.56
CA LEU A 208 6.21 6.31 -18.95
C LEU A 208 6.52 7.77 -18.64
N VAL A 209 7.79 8.19 -18.55
CA VAL A 209 8.13 9.62 -18.42
C VAL A 209 7.98 10.35 -19.76
N LYS A 210 8.18 9.63 -20.88
CA LYS A 210 8.18 10.20 -22.24
C LYS A 210 6.77 10.41 -22.78
N GLY A 211 5.92 9.39 -22.67
CA GLY A 211 4.58 9.36 -23.25
C GLY A 211 3.54 8.81 -22.29
N LEU A 212 2.30 9.31 -22.44
CA LEU A 212 1.16 8.86 -21.64
C LEU A 212 0.63 7.53 -22.21
N LEU A 213 0.56 6.48 -21.41
CA LEU A 213 0.01 5.21 -21.85
C LEU A 213 -1.51 5.29 -21.92
N LEU A 214 -2.03 5.09 -23.13
CA LEU A 214 -3.46 5.13 -23.45
C LEU A 214 -3.90 3.83 -24.11
N ASN A 215 -5.14 3.41 -23.84
CA ASN A 215 -5.78 2.34 -24.60
C ASN A 215 -6.38 2.85 -25.92
N ASP A 216 -6.76 1.94 -26.83
CA ASP A 216 -7.31 2.29 -28.15
C ASP A 216 -8.50 3.24 -28.11
N THR A 217 -9.36 3.10 -27.10
CA THR A 217 -10.54 3.98 -26.95
C THR A 217 -10.11 5.40 -26.58
N GLN A 218 -9.11 5.52 -25.69
CA GLN A 218 -8.54 6.81 -25.31
C GLN A 218 -7.73 7.43 -26.45
N ILE A 219 -6.98 6.64 -27.22
CA ILE A 219 -6.24 7.11 -28.40
C ILE A 219 -7.21 7.69 -29.42
N LYS A 220 -8.29 6.97 -29.75
CA LYS A 220 -9.35 7.49 -30.66
C LYS A 220 -9.97 8.79 -30.14
N LYS A 221 -10.17 8.90 -28.83
CA LYS A 221 -10.77 10.08 -28.19
C LYS A 221 -9.84 11.29 -28.12
N TYR A 222 -8.54 11.07 -27.93
CA TYR A 222 -7.56 12.11 -27.62
C TYR A 222 -6.48 12.29 -28.70
N GLY A 223 -6.54 11.56 -29.81
CA GLY A 223 -5.56 11.65 -30.91
C GLY A 223 -5.53 13.01 -31.62
N ASN A 224 -6.48 13.89 -31.36
CA ASN A 224 -6.46 15.29 -31.83
C ASN A 224 -5.68 16.24 -30.89
N ILE A 225 -5.38 15.82 -29.66
CA ILE A 225 -4.63 16.61 -28.66
C ILE A 225 -3.27 15.97 -28.30
N LEU A 226 -3.12 14.66 -28.50
CA LEU A 226 -1.87 13.92 -28.27
C LEU A 226 -1.43 13.24 -29.57
N SER A 227 -0.14 13.33 -29.88
CA SER A 227 0.49 12.65 -31.01
C SER A 227 1.10 11.30 -30.58
N PRO A 228 1.29 10.32 -31.46
CA PRO A 228 2.11 9.15 -31.11
C PRO A 228 3.54 9.58 -30.73
N LEU A 229 4.16 8.87 -29.78
CA LEU A 229 5.57 9.09 -29.45
C LEU A 229 6.45 8.65 -30.64
N PRO A 230 7.48 9.43 -31.04
CA PRO A 230 8.37 9.01 -32.12
C PRO A 230 9.01 7.65 -31.82
N THR A 231 9.08 6.79 -32.85
CA THR A 231 9.63 5.43 -32.72
C THR A 231 11.06 5.41 -32.16
N SER A 232 11.88 6.42 -32.49
CA SER A 232 13.22 6.58 -31.92
C SER A 232 13.22 6.76 -30.40
N ASP A 233 12.21 7.43 -29.85
CA ASP A 233 12.09 7.70 -28.41
C ASP A 233 11.45 6.54 -27.67
N VAL A 234 10.55 5.80 -28.31
CA VAL A 234 9.93 4.56 -27.80
C VAL A 234 11.02 3.52 -27.47
N TYR A 235 11.96 3.32 -28.38
CA TYR A 235 13.04 2.32 -28.22
C TYR A 235 14.29 2.86 -27.53
N ASN A 236 14.31 4.13 -27.13
CA ASN A 236 15.41 4.67 -26.32
C ASN A 236 15.20 4.34 -24.84
N THR A 237 15.84 3.26 -24.41
CA THR A 237 15.74 2.67 -23.07
C THR A 237 16.84 3.13 -22.11
N GLY A 238 17.67 4.10 -22.51
CA GLY A 238 18.75 4.62 -21.70
C GLY A 238 18.33 5.75 -20.76
N THR A 239 19.06 5.94 -19.67
CA THR A 239 18.82 7.03 -18.70
C THR A 239 19.29 8.40 -19.20
N THR A 240 20.00 8.47 -20.33
CA THR A 240 20.61 9.70 -20.86
C THR A 240 19.58 10.80 -21.17
N GLN A 241 18.37 10.44 -21.61
CA GLN A 241 17.30 11.41 -21.91
C GLN A 241 16.44 11.77 -20.70
N LEU A 242 16.55 11.05 -19.57
CA LEU A 242 15.64 11.19 -18.44
C LEU A 242 15.59 12.62 -17.89
N ALA A 243 16.72 13.32 -17.86
CA ALA A 243 16.79 14.72 -17.45
C ALA A 243 15.97 15.63 -18.38
N THR A 244 16.10 15.46 -19.70
CA THR A 244 15.34 16.22 -20.70
C THR A 244 13.86 15.90 -20.63
N ASP A 245 13.49 14.62 -20.55
CA ASP A 245 12.09 14.19 -20.47
C ASP A 245 11.42 14.71 -19.20
N SER A 246 12.11 14.62 -18.06
CA SER A 246 11.63 15.13 -16.77
C SER A 246 11.49 16.66 -16.76
N ALA A 247 12.43 17.37 -17.39
CA ALA A 247 12.35 18.82 -17.57
C ALA A 247 11.13 19.21 -18.43
N ALA A 248 10.87 18.47 -19.52
CA ALA A 248 9.70 18.70 -20.37
C ALA A 248 8.37 18.53 -19.60
N ARG A 249 8.28 17.53 -18.71
CA ARG A 249 7.10 17.37 -17.83
C ARG A 249 7.00 18.50 -16.81
N THR A 250 8.11 18.88 -16.19
CA THR A 250 8.19 19.94 -15.17
C THR A 250 7.66 21.28 -15.67
N VAL A 251 7.95 21.65 -16.92
CA VAL A 251 7.43 22.88 -17.55
C VAL A 251 5.89 22.92 -17.57
N SER A 252 5.25 21.75 -17.72
CA SER A 252 3.79 21.63 -17.77
C SER A 252 3.15 21.28 -16.43
N ALA A 253 3.93 21.21 -15.35
CA ALA A 253 3.41 20.81 -14.05
C ALA A 253 2.46 21.86 -13.45
N CYS A 254 1.57 21.42 -12.57
CA CYS A 254 0.64 22.28 -11.85
C CYS A 254 1.41 23.30 -11.01
N SER A 255 0.97 24.55 -11.04
CA SER A 255 1.51 25.62 -10.20
C SER A 255 1.18 25.40 -8.73
N THR A 256 0.06 24.72 -8.45
CA THR A 256 -0.31 24.30 -7.09
C THR A 256 -0.86 22.88 -7.09
N PHE A 257 -0.55 22.14 -6.03
CA PHE A 257 -1.14 20.85 -5.70
C PHE A 257 -1.29 20.76 -4.18
N LYS A 258 -2.52 20.56 -3.70
CA LYS A 258 -2.84 20.50 -2.27
C LYS A 258 -3.78 19.33 -1.99
N THR A 259 -3.41 18.50 -1.02
CA THR A 259 -4.25 17.41 -0.53
C THR A 259 -5.07 17.85 0.67
N ASP A 260 -6.26 17.29 0.83
CA ASP A 260 -7.09 17.43 2.03
C ASP A 260 -7.61 16.05 2.48
N LYS A 261 -8.59 16.03 3.40
CA LYS A 261 -9.14 14.79 3.95
C LYS A 261 -10.01 14.01 2.98
N GLN A 262 -10.51 14.67 1.93
CA GLN A 262 -11.49 14.15 0.99
C GLN A 262 -10.89 13.99 -0.41
N GLY A 263 -9.74 14.60 -0.71
CA GLY A 263 -9.06 14.41 -1.97
C GLY A 263 -7.94 15.40 -2.19
N PHE A 264 -7.93 16.07 -3.34
CA PHE A 264 -6.92 17.07 -3.67
C PHE A 264 -7.42 18.13 -4.65
N SER A 265 -6.73 19.26 -4.66
CA SER A 265 -6.92 20.36 -5.61
C SER A 265 -5.61 20.71 -6.30
N ALA A 266 -5.71 21.13 -7.56
CA ALA A 266 -4.57 21.54 -8.34
C ALA A 266 -4.92 22.71 -9.28
N THR A 267 -3.94 23.54 -9.60
CA THR A 267 -4.07 24.60 -10.59
C THR A 267 -3.02 24.43 -11.66
N ILE A 268 -3.43 24.50 -12.93
CA ILE A 268 -2.54 24.36 -14.08
C ILE A 268 -2.88 25.42 -15.13
N LYS A 269 -1.87 25.87 -15.86
CA LYS A 269 -2.03 26.74 -17.02
C LYS A 269 -1.56 25.99 -18.25
N LEU A 270 -2.46 25.77 -19.21
CA LEU A 270 -2.16 25.09 -20.46
C LEU A 270 -2.14 26.08 -21.61
N SER A 271 -1.32 25.81 -22.64
CA SER A 271 -1.31 26.54 -23.91
C SER A 271 -2.22 25.91 -24.97
N ARG A 272 -2.65 24.67 -24.76
CA ARG A 272 -3.56 23.89 -25.60
C ARG A 272 -4.32 22.88 -24.75
N PRO A 273 -5.49 22.39 -25.20
CA PRO A 273 -6.19 21.32 -24.48
C PRO A 273 -5.29 20.09 -24.29
N ASN A 274 -5.27 19.52 -23.09
CA ASN A 274 -4.44 18.37 -22.78
C ASN A 274 -5.02 17.52 -21.64
N LEU A 275 -4.53 16.28 -21.51
CA LEU A 275 -4.73 15.46 -20.33
C LEU A 275 -3.71 15.84 -19.26
N VAL A 276 -4.21 16.13 -18.06
CA VAL A 276 -3.40 16.40 -16.87
C VAL A 276 -3.32 15.11 -16.07
N PHE A 277 -2.13 14.52 -16.05
CA PHE A 277 -1.79 13.31 -15.34
C PHE A 277 -1.51 13.58 -13.87
N PHE A 278 -2.08 12.75 -13.00
CA PHE A 278 -1.78 12.69 -11.58
C PHE A 278 -1.35 11.27 -11.23
N SER A 279 -0.17 11.13 -10.61
CA SER A 279 0.30 9.85 -10.06
C SER A 279 -0.45 9.50 -8.76
N VAL A 280 -1.78 9.56 -8.80
CA VAL A 280 -2.71 9.16 -7.75
C VAL A 280 -3.46 7.93 -8.26
N PRO A 281 -3.45 6.80 -7.53
CA PRO A 281 -4.03 5.56 -8.02
C PRO A 281 -5.52 5.70 -8.33
N TYR A 282 -5.93 5.15 -9.47
CA TYR A 282 -7.32 5.09 -9.89
C TYR A 282 -8.13 4.21 -8.95
N ASP A 283 -9.33 4.67 -8.61
CA ASP A 283 -10.34 3.93 -7.84
C ASP A 283 -11.73 4.45 -8.23
N SER A 284 -12.72 3.56 -8.22
CA SER A 284 -14.13 3.90 -8.47
C SER A 284 -14.73 4.93 -7.49
N GLY A 285 -14.12 5.10 -6.31
CA GLY A 285 -14.51 6.10 -5.32
C GLY A 285 -14.13 7.54 -5.67
N TRP A 286 -13.31 7.75 -6.71
CA TRP A 286 -12.91 9.08 -7.15
C TRP A 286 -13.93 9.74 -8.07
N SER A 287 -14.10 11.05 -7.89
CA SER A 287 -14.81 11.96 -8.78
C SER A 287 -13.96 13.20 -9.00
N ALA A 288 -14.12 13.87 -10.14
CA ALA A 288 -13.35 15.06 -10.47
C ALA A 288 -14.22 16.19 -11.05
N THR A 289 -13.78 17.42 -10.82
CA THR A 289 -14.27 18.61 -11.50
C THR A 289 -13.12 19.42 -12.08
N VAL A 290 -13.37 20.06 -13.22
CA VAL A 290 -12.47 21.04 -13.85
C VAL A 290 -13.25 22.33 -13.99
N ASN A 291 -12.76 23.40 -13.37
CA ASN A 291 -13.44 24.70 -13.29
C ASN A 291 -14.88 24.59 -12.78
N GLY A 292 -15.10 23.74 -11.76
CA GLY A 292 -16.40 23.51 -11.14
C GLY A 292 -17.37 22.62 -11.92
N LYS A 293 -17.03 22.20 -13.15
CA LYS A 293 -17.84 21.28 -13.96
C LYS A 293 -17.35 19.85 -13.79
N ALA A 294 -18.27 18.89 -13.72
CA ALA A 294 -17.93 17.47 -13.64
C ALA A 294 -17.02 17.06 -14.80
N ALA A 295 -15.94 16.34 -14.48
CA ALA A 295 -14.94 15.89 -15.43
C ALA A 295 -14.79 14.37 -15.36
N LYS A 296 -14.67 13.73 -16.52
CA LYS A 296 -14.40 12.30 -16.60
C LYS A 296 -12.94 12.05 -16.20
N ILE A 297 -12.74 11.17 -15.22
CA ILE A 297 -11.43 10.63 -14.88
C ILE A 297 -11.10 9.51 -15.87
N GLU A 298 -9.95 9.64 -16.53
CA GLU A 298 -9.38 8.59 -17.37
C GLU A 298 -8.38 7.77 -16.54
N ASN A 299 -8.51 6.44 -16.59
CA ASN A 299 -7.50 5.52 -16.06
C ASN A 299 -6.39 5.39 -17.10
N VAL A 300 -5.19 5.86 -16.77
CA VAL A 300 -4.02 5.96 -17.66
C VAL A 300 -2.80 5.37 -16.96
N ASP A 301 -1.72 5.07 -17.68
CA ASP A 301 -0.50 4.50 -17.10
C ASP A 301 -0.79 3.29 -16.19
N VAL A 302 -1.66 2.39 -16.68
CA VAL A 302 -2.14 1.15 -16.03
C VAL A 302 -3.05 1.37 -14.81
N GLY A 303 -2.84 2.42 -14.03
CA GLY A 303 -3.53 2.57 -12.74
C GLY A 303 -3.54 3.97 -12.16
N PHE A 304 -3.26 5.00 -12.94
CA PHE A 304 -3.27 6.40 -12.50
C PHE A 304 -4.39 7.20 -13.14
N MET A 305 -4.59 8.42 -12.63
CA MET A 305 -5.71 9.26 -13.02
C MET A 305 -5.25 10.40 -13.92
N ALA A 306 -6.01 10.67 -14.97
CA ALA A 306 -5.92 11.91 -15.73
C ALA A 306 -7.28 12.55 -15.95
N VAL A 307 -7.29 13.88 -16.11
CA VAL A 307 -8.49 14.64 -16.54
C VAL A 307 -8.13 15.57 -17.69
N LYS A 308 -9.07 15.76 -18.61
CA LYS A 308 -8.90 16.73 -19.70
C LYS A 308 -9.11 18.15 -19.18
N CYS A 309 -8.17 19.03 -19.48
CA CYS A 309 -8.31 20.47 -19.29
C CYS A 309 -8.19 21.18 -20.63
N GLU A 310 -8.94 22.27 -20.80
CA GLU A 310 -8.86 23.12 -21.98
C GLU A 310 -7.68 24.09 -21.88
N ASN A 311 -7.37 24.80 -22.97
CA ASN A 311 -6.38 25.87 -22.98
C ASN A 311 -6.73 26.96 -21.92
N GLY A 312 -5.71 27.52 -21.28
CA GLY A 312 -5.84 28.55 -20.26
C GLY A 312 -5.66 28.01 -18.84
N ASN A 313 -6.13 28.78 -17.86
CA ASN A 313 -6.07 28.40 -16.46
C ASN A 313 -7.19 27.41 -16.13
N SER A 314 -6.83 26.32 -15.46
CA SER A 314 -7.78 25.33 -14.96
C SER A 314 -7.55 25.07 -13.47
N THR A 315 -8.64 25.07 -12.71
CA THR A 315 -8.68 24.59 -11.33
C THR A 315 -9.33 23.21 -11.32
N ILE A 316 -8.58 22.23 -10.82
CA ILE A 316 -8.95 20.82 -10.82
C ILE A 316 -9.21 20.41 -9.38
N HIS A 317 -10.34 19.75 -9.12
CA HIS A 317 -10.65 19.17 -7.81
C HIS A 317 -11.00 17.71 -7.96
N PHE A 318 -10.31 16.86 -7.20
CA PHE A 318 -10.65 15.45 -7.04
C PHE A 318 -11.22 15.23 -5.65
N THR A 319 -12.30 14.44 -5.56
CA THR A 319 -12.96 14.06 -4.32
C THR A 319 -13.16 12.55 -4.29
N TYR A 320 -12.72 11.93 -3.20
CA TYR A 320 -12.83 10.51 -2.93
C TYR A 320 -13.94 10.25 -1.92
N LYS A 321 -14.75 9.23 -2.23
CA LYS A 321 -15.72 8.65 -1.31
C LYS A 321 -15.57 7.14 -1.37
N THR A 322 -15.33 6.51 -0.22
CA THR A 322 -15.20 5.05 -0.14
C THR A 322 -16.43 4.37 -0.74
N PRO A 323 -16.27 3.55 -1.81
CA PRO A 323 -17.36 2.79 -2.39
C PRO A 323 -18.06 1.93 -1.35
N GLY A 324 -19.38 1.89 -1.38
CA GLY A 324 -20.19 1.12 -0.44
C GLY A 324 -20.34 1.74 0.96
N LEU A 325 -19.60 2.79 1.34
CA LEU A 325 -19.71 3.38 2.68
C LEU A 325 -21.13 3.87 3.00
N SER A 326 -21.79 4.58 2.09
CA SER A 326 -23.16 5.04 2.32
C SER A 326 -24.17 3.90 2.41
N VAL A 327 -23.97 2.83 1.62
CA VAL A 327 -24.82 1.63 1.67
C VAL A 327 -24.60 0.89 3.00
N GLY A 328 -23.34 0.71 3.41
CA GLY A 328 -22.96 0.08 4.67
C GLY A 328 -23.50 0.85 5.89
N THR A 329 -23.44 2.18 5.87
CA THR A 329 -24.07 3.02 6.90
C THR A 329 -25.58 2.80 6.96
N ALA A 330 -26.26 2.76 5.80
CA ALA A 330 -27.70 2.52 5.75
C ALA A 330 -28.08 1.13 6.30
N VAL A 331 -27.36 0.08 5.90
CA VAL A 331 -27.56 -1.30 6.40
C VAL A 331 -27.31 -1.38 7.90
N THR A 332 -26.26 -0.72 8.40
CA THR A 332 -25.94 -0.68 9.83
C THR A 332 -27.06 0.01 10.63
N ALA A 333 -27.54 1.16 10.15
CA ALA A 333 -28.64 1.88 10.79
C ALA A 333 -29.93 1.06 10.80
N ALA A 334 -30.27 0.40 9.68
CA ALA A 334 -31.44 -0.48 9.59
C ALA A 334 -31.32 -1.68 10.55
N SER A 335 -30.15 -2.33 10.60
CA SER A 335 -29.89 -3.47 11.49
C SER A 335 -29.96 -3.06 12.96
N ALA A 336 -29.42 -1.90 13.31
CA ALA A 336 -29.53 -1.34 14.66
C ALA A 336 -30.99 -1.04 15.02
N GLY A 337 -31.78 -0.50 14.10
CA GLY A 337 -33.22 -0.29 14.28
C GLY A 337 -33.97 -1.59 14.55
N ILE A 338 -33.72 -2.64 13.74
CA ILE A 338 -34.31 -3.97 13.92
C ILE A 338 -33.92 -4.56 15.29
N PHE A 339 -32.64 -4.43 15.67
CA PHE A 339 -32.15 -4.91 16.96
C PHE A 339 -32.83 -4.19 18.15
N ILE A 340 -32.99 -2.87 18.06
CA ILE A 340 -33.71 -2.09 19.09
C ILE A 340 -35.16 -2.58 19.20
N VAL A 341 -35.86 -2.77 18.08
CA VAL A 341 -37.23 -3.30 18.08
C VAL A 341 -37.28 -4.69 18.73
N TYR A 342 -36.36 -5.58 18.36
CA TYR A 342 -36.27 -6.92 18.95
C TYR A 342 -36.08 -6.88 20.48
N VAL A 343 -35.16 -6.04 20.98
CA VAL A 343 -34.90 -5.89 22.42
C VAL A 343 -36.14 -5.34 23.14
N LEU A 344 -36.79 -4.32 22.59
CA LEU A 344 -38.01 -3.74 23.16
C LEU A 344 -39.17 -4.76 23.20
N CYS A 345 -39.37 -5.51 22.12
CA CYS A 345 -40.37 -6.59 22.06
C CYS A 345 -40.06 -7.72 23.06
N SER A 346 -38.80 -8.13 23.18
CA SER A 346 -38.37 -9.17 24.14
C SER A 346 -38.60 -8.73 25.59
N PHE A 347 -38.30 -7.47 25.90
CA PHE A 347 -38.53 -6.91 27.23
C PHE A 347 -40.04 -6.79 27.54
N ALA A 348 -40.84 -6.33 26.57
CA ALA A 348 -42.29 -6.27 26.70
C ALA A 348 -42.92 -7.67 26.84
N TYR A 349 -42.41 -8.67 26.13
CA TYR A 349 -42.85 -10.06 26.24
C TYR A 349 -42.50 -10.67 27.61
N SER A 350 -41.28 -10.42 28.10
CA SER A 350 -40.81 -10.93 29.40
C SER A 350 -41.60 -10.35 30.57
N ARG A 351 -42.03 -9.07 30.49
CA ARG A 351 -42.91 -8.45 31.50
C ARG A 351 -44.32 -9.07 31.56
N LYS A 352 -44.80 -9.71 30.49
CA LYS A 352 -46.13 -10.35 30.44
C LYS A 352 -46.16 -11.76 31.04
N ARG A 353 -45.02 -12.35 31.38
CA ARG A 353 -44.94 -13.65 32.05
C ARG A 353 -44.26 -13.50 33.42
N PRO A 354 -45.01 -13.42 34.54
CA PRO A 354 -44.39 -13.64 35.83
C PRO A 354 -43.80 -15.04 35.84
N ILE A 355 -42.54 -15.15 36.26
CA ILE A 355 -41.83 -16.42 36.46
C ILE A 355 -42.74 -17.29 37.34
N ARG A 356 -43.32 -18.37 36.80
CA ARG A 356 -43.94 -19.42 37.62
C ARG A 356 -42.80 -19.99 38.47
N GLY A 357 -42.77 -19.63 39.74
CA GLY A 357 -41.78 -20.13 40.69
C GLY A 357 -41.73 -21.65 40.63
N ASN A 358 -40.54 -22.19 40.37
CA ASN A 358 -40.29 -23.63 40.45
C ASN A 358 -40.70 -24.12 41.84
N GLN A 359 -41.66 -25.04 41.88
CA GLN A 359 -41.94 -25.84 43.07
C GLN A 359 -40.65 -26.60 43.43
N ILE A 360 -40.10 -26.31 44.61
CA ILE A 360 -39.00 -27.07 45.20
C ILE A 360 -39.58 -28.43 45.59
N ILE A 361 -39.19 -29.49 44.88
CA ILE A 361 -39.49 -30.88 45.25
C ILE A 361 -38.59 -31.24 46.45
N PRO A 362 -39.12 -31.73 47.60
CA PRO A 362 -38.30 -32.09 48.74
C PRO A 362 -37.47 -33.34 48.44
N ASN A 363 -36.18 -33.25 48.74
CA ASN A 363 -35.20 -34.32 48.59
C ASN A 363 -35.55 -35.47 49.55
N LYS A 364 -35.97 -36.65 49.05
CA LYS A 364 -36.17 -37.84 49.87
C LYS A 364 -34.82 -38.34 50.38
N GLN A 365 -34.58 -38.19 51.69
CA GLN A 365 -33.52 -38.87 52.42
C GLN A 365 -33.62 -40.39 52.21
N LYS A 366 -32.54 -40.99 51.69
CA LYS A 366 -32.38 -42.44 51.62
C LYS A 366 -31.99 -42.93 53.03
N GLN A 367 -32.94 -43.56 53.72
CA GLN A 367 -32.67 -44.39 54.89
C GLN A 367 -31.69 -45.51 54.49
N ILE A 368 -30.54 -45.58 55.17
CA ILE A 368 -29.77 -46.81 55.28
C ILE A 368 -30.13 -47.39 56.64
N GLY A 369 -31.12 -48.29 56.63
CA GLY A 369 -31.37 -49.22 57.72
C GLY A 369 -30.28 -50.30 57.71
N GLY A 370 -29.69 -50.54 58.89
CA GLY A 370 -28.68 -51.55 59.10
C GLY A 370 -29.25 -52.97 59.23
N THR A 371 -28.33 -53.93 59.34
CA THR A 371 -28.36 -55.22 60.03
C THR A 371 -27.22 -56.05 59.43
N LYS A 372 -26.43 -56.83 60.15
CA LYS A 372 -26.36 -57.17 61.57
C LYS A 372 -24.96 -57.74 61.81
#